data_AF-A0A7Y8HTF5-F1
#
_entry.id   AF-A0A7Y8HTF5-F1
#
_cell.length_a   1.000
_cell.length_b   1.000
_cell.length_c   1.000
_cell.angle_alpha   90.00
_cell.angle_beta   90.00
_cell.angle_gamma   90.00
#
_symmetry.space_group_name_H-M   'P 1'
#
loop_
_entity.id
_entity.type
_entity.pdbx_description
1 polymer ?
#
loop_
_entity_poly.entity_id
_entity_poly.type
_entity_poly.pdbx_seq_one_letter_code
_entity_poly.pdbx_strand_id
1 'polypeptide(L)'
;ALYREIMLALGYKNNKVQFLELSTIMPYSEIKTLKNQDLIAKALLYRAGFSKDKDGLSKDFNFSLKMDKSVWNYKDVRPINFPENRIKNISVFLAESCKAGGLENIFRKRIEENYTSQLNKHKAIKIVQKIVSIDGIGKQRALEILFNIILPFYIVLFEREGQKQYIDFIERLYELHPPLSDNTITRAMKAKLKGAPTIGSVKQYMGLIELYNQEHGASGDDT
;
A
#
# COMPACT_ATOMS: atom_id res chain seq x y z
N ALA A 1 10.15 -5.88 4.51
CA ALA A 1 9.75 -5.40 3.17
C ALA A 1 8.33 -4.84 3.19
N LEU A 2 7.28 -5.66 3.37
CA LEU A 2 5.87 -5.26 3.25
C LEU A 2 5.47 -3.95 3.96
N TYR A 3 5.85 -3.77 5.23
CA TYR A 3 5.55 -2.53 5.98
C TYR A 3 6.09 -1.27 5.30
N ARG A 4 7.34 -1.31 4.82
CA ARG A 4 8.00 -0.15 4.20
C ARG A 4 7.32 0.24 2.89
N GLU A 5 6.93 -0.76 2.09
CA GLU A 5 6.18 -0.53 0.85
C GLU A 5 4.81 0.09 1.10
N ILE A 6 4.08 -0.41 2.11
CA ILE A 6 2.80 0.19 2.52
C ILE A 6 3.01 1.64 2.94
N MET A 7 4.01 1.92 3.77
CA MET A 7 4.34 3.28 4.20
C MET A 7 4.71 4.17 3.01
N LEU A 8 5.60 3.72 2.12
CA LEU A 8 5.99 4.43 0.91
C LEU A 8 4.77 4.80 0.05
N ALA A 9 3.80 3.88 -0.11
CA ALA A 9 2.58 4.13 -0.85
C ALA A 9 1.68 5.24 -0.23
N LEU A 10 1.78 5.49 1.08
CA LEU A 10 1.08 6.60 1.74
C LEU A 10 1.62 7.98 1.36
N GLY A 11 2.86 8.07 0.88
CA GLY A 11 3.52 9.33 0.60
C GLY A 11 3.07 10.05 -0.68
N TYR A 12 2.25 9.43 -1.53
CA TYR A 12 1.80 10.01 -2.81
C TYR A 12 3.01 10.49 -3.63
N LYS A 13 2.85 11.49 -4.51
CA LYS A 13 3.98 12.02 -5.31
C LYS A 13 5.03 12.74 -4.45
N ASN A 14 4.60 13.46 -3.40
CA ASN A 14 5.44 14.48 -2.77
C ASN A 14 6.12 14.04 -1.47
N ASN A 15 5.67 12.94 -0.84
CA ASN A 15 6.18 12.48 0.46
C ASN A 15 6.59 10.99 0.49
N LYS A 16 6.77 10.34 -0.66
CA LYS A 16 7.14 8.90 -0.75
C LYS A 16 8.40 8.57 0.05
N VAL A 17 9.46 9.37 -0.16
CA VAL A 17 10.76 9.19 0.50
C VAL A 17 10.62 9.43 2.00
N GLN A 18 9.85 10.43 2.42
CA GLN A 18 9.62 10.78 3.81
C GLN A 18 8.88 9.67 4.56
N PHE A 19 7.85 9.07 3.96
CA PHE A 19 7.18 7.92 4.56
C PHE A 19 8.05 6.67 4.59
N LEU A 20 8.89 6.45 3.58
CA LEU A 20 9.88 5.38 3.59
C LEU A 20 10.87 5.57 4.73
N GLU A 21 11.42 6.78 4.89
CA GLU A 21 12.35 7.13 5.97
C GLU A 21 11.69 6.92 7.34
N LEU A 22 10.46 7.41 7.51
CA LEU A 22 9.67 7.18 8.73
C LEU A 22 9.54 5.69 9.04
N SER A 23 9.30 4.85 8.04
CA SER A 23 9.19 3.39 8.21
C SER A 23 10.52 2.70 8.56
N THR A 24 11.64 3.35 8.26
CA THR A 24 13.00 2.88 8.61
C THR A 24 13.33 3.21 10.05
N ILE A 25 13.04 4.44 10.50
CA ILE A 25 13.30 4.89 11.87
C ILE A 25 12.20 4.47 12.87
N MET A 26 11.09 3.93 12.38
CA MET A 26 10.02 3.30 13.16
C MET A 26 9.69 1.93 12.56
N PRO A 27 10.57 0.92 12.72
CA PRO A 27 10.37 -0.40 12.14
C PRO A 27 9.11 -1.07 12.70
N TYR A 28 8.49 -1.93 11.90
CA TYR A 28 7.26 -2.63 12.32
C TYR A 28 7.44 -3.47 13.60
N SER A 29 8.64 -3.93 13.91
CA SER A 29 8.96 -4.60 15.18
C SER A 29 8.71 -3.70 16.39
N GLU A 30 9.03 -2.41 16.32
CA GLU A 30 8.72 -1.42 17.36
C GLU A 30 7.22 -1.11 17.38
N ILE A 31 6.56 -1.00 16.22
CA ILE A 31 5.11 -0.80 16.15
C ILE A 31 4.35 -1.90 16.91
N LYS A 32 4.78 -3.15 16.77
CA LYS A 32 4.18 -4.30 17.45
C LYS A 32 4.23 -4.22 18.99
N THR A 33 5.15 -3.46 19.57
CA THR A 33 5.25 -3.33 21.04
C THR A 33 4.23 -2.34 21.61
N LEU A 34 3.72 -1.41 20.79
CA LEU A 34 2.82 -0.32 21.22
C LEU A 34 1.36 -0.76 21.36
N LYS A 35 0.96 -1.88 20.74
CA LYS A 35 -0.31 -2.65 20.87
C LYS A 35 -1.64 -1.90 20.67
N ASN A 36 -1.70 -0.58 20.75
CA ASN A 36 -2.91 0.22 20.54
C ASN A 36 -2.67 1.37 19.56
N GLN A 37 -3.77 1.85 18.97
CA GLN A 37 -3.77 2.87 17.94
C GLN A 37 -3.14 4.18 18.42
N ASP A 38 -3.50 4.65 19.62
CA ASP A 38 -3.09 5.97 20.11
C ASP A 38 -1.57 6.04 20.34
N LEU A 39 -0.98 4.99 20.92
CA LEU A 39 0.47 4.88 21.10
C LEU A 39 1.19 4.74 19.76
N ILE A 40 0.65 3.97 18.82
CA ILE A 40 1.20 3.86 17.46
C ILE A 40 1.21 5.22 16.76
N ALA A 41 0.08 5.94 16.79
CA ALA A 41 -0.04 7.27 16.22
C ALA A 41 0.94 8.24 16.88
N LYS A 42 1.02 8.23 18.22
CA LYS A 42 1.91 9.10 19.00
C LYS A 42 3.38 8.84 18.65
N ALA A 43 3.81 7.59 18.64
CA ALA A 43 5.19 7.22 18.29
C ALA A 43 5.54 7.64 16.86
N LEU A 44 4.67 7.37 15.88
CA LEU A 44 4.88 7.78 14.49
C LEU A 44 4.92 9.30 14.32
N LEU A 45 4.02 10.04 14.99
CA LEU A 45 4.00 11.51 14.95
C LEU A 45 5.23 12.11 15.62
N TYR A 46 5.73 11.50 16.71
CA TYR A 46 6.98 11.91 17.35
C TYR A 46 8.17 11.70 16.40
N ARG A 47 8.29 10.49 15.83
CA ARG A 47 9.35 10.15 14.86
C ARG A 47 9.30 11.03 13.62
N ALA A 48 8.11 11.41 13.17
CA ALA A 48 7.92 12.31 12.04
C ALA A 48 8.23 13.79 12.35
N GLY A 49 8.47 14.16 13.61
CA GLY A 49 8.73 15.55 14.01
C GLY A 49 7.47 16.40 14.15
N PHE A 50 6.27 15.79 14.13
CA PHE A 50 4.99 16.50 14.27
C PHE A 50 4.50 16.64 15.71
N SER A 51 5.06 15.86 16.64
CA SER A 51 4.71 15.92 18.06
C SER A 51 5.96 15.94 18.94
N LYS A 52 5.84 16.59 20.10
CA LYS A 52 6.82 16.51 21.21
C LYS A 52 6.29 15.70 22.39
N ASP A 53 5.04 15.22 22.30
CA ASP A 53 4.38 14.43 23.33
C ASP A 53 5.07 13.07 23.50
N LYS A 54 5.49 12.77 24.72
CA LYS A 54 6.17 11.52 25.11
C LYS A 54 5.30 10.63 25.99
N ASP A 55 4.12 11.10 26.38
CA ASP A 55 3.33 10.47 27.44
C ASP A 55 2.85 9.09 26.99
N GLY A 56 3.07 8.09 27.84
CA GLY A 56 2.70 6.70 27.56
C GLY A 56 3.65 5.94 26.63
N LEU A 57 4.66 6.58 26.03
CA LEU A 57 5.73 5.89 25.33
C LEU A 57 6.72 5.30 26.35
N SER A 58 7.31 4.14 26.02
CA SER A 58 8.28 3.46 26.90
C SER A 58 9.48 4.36 27.20
N LYS A 59 10.09 4.18 28.39
CA LYS A 59 11.35 4.84 28.75
C LYS A 59 12.50 4.47 27.80
N ASP A 60 12.44 3.27 27.22
CA ASP A 60 13.44 2.78 26.26
C ASP A 60 13.20 3.29 24.83
N PHE A 61 12.12 4.05 24.60
CA PHE A 61 11.88 4.65 23.30
C PHE A 61 12.96 5.70 23.01
N ASN A 62 13.71 5.52 21.92
CA ASN A 62 14.80 6.43 21.60
C ASN A 62 14.27 7.80 21.10
N PHE A 63 14.05 8.74 22.02
CA PHE A 63 13.52 10.07 21.71
C PHE A 63 14.47 10.99 20.91
N SER A 64 15.73 10.61 20.71
CA SER A 64 16.68 11.38 19.89
C SER A 64 16.46 11.16 18.39
N LEU A 65 15.99 9.97 18.01
CA LEU A 65 15.79 9.61 16.61
C LEU A 65 14.42 10.14 16.13
N LYS A 66 14.45 11.14 15.26
CA LYS A 66 13.28 11.77 14.65
C LYS A 66 13.68 12.50 13.37
N MET A 67 12.72 12.69 12.48
CA MET A 67 12.84 13.52 11.29
C MET A 67 12.67 15.00 11.65
N ASP A 68 13.28 15.88 10.86
CA ASP A 68 12.95 17.30 10.90
C ASP A 68 11.57 17.52 10.28
N LYS A 69 10.75 18.41 10.87
CA LYS A 69 9.42 18.72 10.33
C LYS A 69 9.50 19.33 8.92
N SER A 70 10.58 20.01 8.59
CA SER A 70 10.80 20.71 7.32
C SER A 70 10.97 19.77 6.12
N VAL A 71 11.29 18.49 6.34
CA VAL A 71 11.43 17.51 5.24
C VAL A 71 10.09 17.12 4.60
N TRP A 72 8.97 17.41 5.28
CA TRP A 72 7.63 17.07 4.82
C TRP A 72 7.08 18.12 3.85
N ASN A 73 6.59 17.65 2.71
CA ASN A 73 6.11 18.51 1.64
C ASN A 73 4.58 18.67 1.69
N TYR A 74 4.13 19.91 1.88
CA TYR A 74 2.70 20.28 1.91
C TYR A 74 2.20 20.90 0.60
N LYS A 75 3.10 21.19 -0.35
CA LYS A 75 2.76 21.84 -1.62
C LYS A 75 1.81 20.96 -2.42
N ASP A 76 0.70 21.54 -2.86
CA ASP A 76 -0.36 20.89 -3.65
C ASP A 76 -1.00 19.66 -2.98
N VAL A 77 -0.84 19.53 -1.65
CA VAL A 77 -1.48 18.48 -0.86
C VAL A 77 -2.74 19.05 -0.21
N ARG A 78 -3.88 18.37 -0.36
CA ARG A 78 -5.11 18.76 0.35
C ARG A 78 -4.96 18.51 1.86
N PRO A 79 -5.55 19.31 2.76
CA PRO A 79 -5.39 19.14 4.21
C PRO A 79 -5.68 17.73 4.74
N ILE A 80 -6.72 17.06 4.22
CA ILE A 80 -7.05 15.67 4.58
C ILE A 80 -5.93 14.66 4.24
N ASN A 81 -5.06 15.02 3.31
CA ASN A 81 -3.96 14.22 2.80
C ASN A 81 -2.61 14.65 3.38
N PHE A 82 -2.59 15.58 4.34
CA PHE A 82 -1.37 15.99 5.02
C PHE A 82 -0.70 14.80 5.75
N PRO A 83 0.63 14.78 5.85
CA PRO A 83 1.35 13.63 6.40
C PRO A 83 0.90 13.24 7.81
N GLU A 84 0.67 14.21 8.70
CA GLU A 84 0.21 13.96 10.06
C GLU A 84 -1.17 13.27 10.10
N ASN A 85 -2.07 13.62 9.18
CA ASN A 85 -3.39 12.99 9.09
C ASN A 85 -3.27 11.57 8.54
N ARG A 86 -2.40 11.36 7.55
CA ARG A 86 -2.12 10.01 7.02
C ARG A 86 -1.48 9.10 8.06
N ILE A 87 -0.57 9.62 8.88
CA ILE A 87 0.06 8.91 9.99
C ILE A 87 -1.00 8.49 11.02
N LYS A 88 -1.88 9.41 11.43
CA LYS A 88 -2.99 9.09 12.34
C LYS A 88 -3.91 8.02 11.74
N ASN A 89 -4.24 8.17 10.46
CA ASN A 89 -5.13 7.23 9.79
C ASN A 89 -4.54 5.83 9.68
N ILE A 90 -3.27 5.69 9.25
CA ILE A 90 -2.63 4.36 9.12
C ILE A 90 -2.46 3.67 10.48
N SER A 91 -2.37 4.44 11.58
CA SER A 91 -2.25 3.88 12.94
C SER A 91 -3.41 2.94 13.30
N VAL A 92 -4.60 3.20 12.75
CA VAL A 92 -5.78 2.33 12.92
C VAL A 92 -5.48 0.93 12.38
N PHE A 93 -5.06 0.87 11.12
CA PHE A 93 -4.72 -0.38 10.45
C PHE A 93 -3.51 -1.08 11.08
N LEU A 94 -2.49 -0.33 11.51
CA LEU A 94 -1.32 -0.92 12.18
C LEU A 94 -1.70 -1.54 13.53
N ALA A 95 -2.64 -0.93 14.26
CA ALA A 95 -3.17 -1.53 15.48
C ALA A 95 -3.97 -2.81 15.18
N GLU A 96 -4.80 -2.79 14.14
CA GLU A 96 -5.54 -3.97 13.67
C GLU A 96 -4.58 -5.11 13.28
N SER A 97 -3.53 -4.80 12.51
CA SER A 97 -2.54 -5.79 12.08
C SER A 97 -1.77 -6.36 13.27
N CYS A 98 -1.49 -5.58 14.32
CA CYS A 98 -0.89 -6.10 15.55
C CYS A 98 -1.82 -7.11 16.25
N LYS A 99 -3.12 -6.80 16.38
CA LYS A 99 -4.12 -7.70 16.97
C LYS A 99 -4.29 -8.98 16.17
N ALA A 100 -4.16 -8.87 14.85
CA ALA A 100 -4.24 -10.00 13.93
C ALA A 100 -2.94 -10.82 13.85
N GLY A 101 -1.91 -10.56 14.68
CA GLY A 101 -0.66 -11.33 14.66
C GLY A 101 0.40 -10.85 13.65
N GLY A 102 0.14 -9.76 12.93
CA GLY A 102 1.08 -9.11 12.02
C GLY A 102 0.43 -8.67 10.70
N LEU A 103 1.17 -7.84 9.95
CA LEU A 103 0.79 -7.45 8.59
C LEU A 103 0.68 -8.65 7.65
N GLU A 104 1.53 -9.66 7.81
CA GLU A 104 1.43 -10.87 7.01
C GLU A 104 0.19 -11.69 7.38
N ASN A 105 -0.12 -11.83 8.67
CA ASN A 105 -1.24 -12.70 9.05
C ASN A 105 -2.60 -12.09 8.68
N ILE A 106 -2.75 -10.77 8.79
CA ILE A 106 -4.03 -10.11 8.48
C ILE A 106 -4.42 -10.25 7.01
N PHE A 107 -3.50 -10.04 6.07
CA PHE A 107 -3.82 -10.16 4.65
C PHE A 107 -3.88 -11.62 4.20
N ARG A 108 -3.02 -12.49 4.74
CA ARG A 108 -3.09 -13.94 4.49
C ARG A 108 -4.48 -14.47 4.82
N LYS A 109 -4.92 -14.25 6.06
CA LYS A 109 -6.23 -14.67 6.56
C LYS A 109 -7.36 -14.15 5.67
N ARG A 110 -7.32 -12.87 5.29
CA ARG A 110 -8.35 -12.30 4.42
C ARG A 110 -8.36 -12.89 3.01
N ILE A 111 -7.21 -13.25 2.45
CA ILE A 111 -7.13 -13.94 1.14
C ILE A 111 -7.73 -15.34 1.26
N GLU A 112 -7.29 -16.11 2.25
CA GLU A 112 -7.72 -17.49 2.47
C GLU A 112 -9.22 -17.59 2.78
N GLU A 113 -9.74 -16.74 3.66
CA GLU A 113 -11.17 -16.71 4.03
C GLU A 113 -12.10 -16.29 2.88
N ASN A 114 -11.57 -15.60 1.87
CA ASN A 114 -12.34 -15.13 0.73
C ASN A 114 -12.04 -15.91 -0.56
N TYR A 115 -11.22 -16.96 -0.48
CA TYR A 115 -10.95 -17.84 -1.60
C TYR A 115 -12.23 -18.49 -2.12
N THR A 116 -12.35 -18.56 -3.45
CA THR A 116 -13.45 -19.29 -4.11
C THR A 116 -13.03 -19.72 -5.51
N SER A 117 -13.39 -20.95 -5.89
CA SER A 117 -13.18 -21.46 -7.25
C SER A 117 -14.13 -20.83 -8.28
N GLN A 118 -15.25 -20.23 -7.84
CA GLN A 118 -16.29 -19.67 -8.72
C GLN A 118 -16.30 -18.14 -8.70
N LEU A 119 -15.29 -17.55 -9.31
CA LEU A 119 -15.10 -16.10 -9.38
C LEU A 119 -15.68 -15.50 -10.69
N ASN A 120 -16.45 -14.43 -10.54
CA ASN A 120 -16.93 -13.57 -11.63
C ASN A 120 -16.62 -12.10 -11.30
N LYS A 121 -16.82 -11.17 -12.25
CA LYS A 121 -16.49 -9.74 -12.08
C LYS A 121 -17.10 -9.12 -10.83
N HIS A 122 -18.39 -9.37 -10.56
CA HIS A 122 -19.09 -8.82 -9.38
C HIS A 122 -18.52 -9.36 -8.07
N LYS A 123 -18.29 -10.68 -8.00
CA LYS A 123 -17.68 -11.32 -6.82
C LYS A 123 -16.25 -10.82 -6.59
N ALA A 124 -15.46 -10.66 -7.66
CA ALA A 124 -14.09 -10.15 -7.57
C ALA A 124 -14.03 -8.76 -6.92
N ILE A 125 -14.91 -7.84 -7.31
CA ILE A 125 -14.99 -6.50 -6.72
C ILE A 125 -15.29 -6.57 -5.21
N LYS A 126 -16.25 -7.42 -4.81
CA LYS A 126 -16.63 -7.58 -3.39
C LYS A 126 -15.50 -8.22 -2.57
N ILE A 127 -14.85 -9.25 -3.11
CA ILE A 127 -13.73 -9.94 -2.46
C ILE A 127 -12.56 -8.99 -2.28
N VAL A 128 -12.19 -8.24 -3.33
CA VAL A 128 -11.13 -7.23 -3.26
C VAL A 128 -11.40 -6.21 -2.15
N GLN A 129 -12.65 -5.74 -2.01
CA GLN A 129 -13.04 -4.84 -0.92
C GLN A 129 -12.85 -5.44 0.47
N LYS A 130 -13.11 -6.75 0.64
CA LYS A 130 -12.87 -7.45 1.91
C LYS A 130 -11.39 -7.65 2.20
N ILE A 131 -10.59 -8.01 1.18
CA ILE A 131 -9.14 -8.22 1.35
C ILE A 131 -8.45 -6.90 1.70
N VAL A 132 -8.77 -5.83 0.96
CA VAL A 132 -8.10 -4.53 1.05
C VAL A 132 -8.51 -3.68 2.23
N SER A 133 -9.46 -4.10 3.06
CA SER A 133 -10.06 -3.27 4.12
C SER A 133 -9.00 -2.68 5.04
N ILE A 134 -8.53 -1.47 4.73
CA ILE A 134 -7.46 -0.77 5.45
C ILE A 134 -8.08 0.53 5.93
N ASP A 135 -8.55 0.50 7.18
CA ASP A 135 -9.19 1.66 7.79
C ASP A 135 -8.23 2.85 7.84
N GLY A 136 -8.79 4.04 7.61
CA GLY A 136 -8.04 5.29 7.52
C GLY A 136 -7.40 5.56 6.14
N ILE A 137 -7.34 4.58 5.22
CA ILE A 137 -6.88 4.80 3.85
C ILE A 137 -8.07 4.92 2.90
N GLY A 138 -8.08 5.96 2.07
CA GLY A 138 -9.09 6.10 1.02
C GLY A 138 -9.09 4.95 0.02
N LYS A 139 -10.29 4.51 -0.41
CA LYS A 139 -10.51 3.33 -1.26
C LYS A 139 -9.55 3.18 -2.44
N GLN A 140 -9.33 4.24 -3.21
CA GLN A 140 -8.43 4.21 -4.36
C GLN A 140 -7.00 3.86 -3.95
N ARG A 141 -6.49 4.51 -2.89
CA ARG A 141 -5.14 4.25 -2.39
C ARG A 141 -5.01 2.84 -1.83
N ALA A 142 -6.05 2.36 -1.16
CA ALA A 142 -6.09 1.01 -0.64
C ALA A 142 -5.99 -0.01 -1.79
N LEU A 143 -6.75 0.18 -2.89
CA LEU A 143 -6.65 -0.66 -4.09
C LEU A 143 -5.26 -0.62 -4.74
N GLU A 144 -4.65 0.56 -4.84
CA GLU A 144 -3.28 0.69 -5.35
C GLU A 144 -2.28 -0.09 -4.47
N ILE A 145 -2.42 -0.04 -3.14
CA ILE A 145 -1.60 -0.83 -2.21
C ILE A 145 -1.87 -2.33 -2.40
N LEU A 146 -3.13 -2.73 -2.57
CA LEU A 146 -3.47 -4.14 -2.77
C LEU A 146 -2.80 -4.73 -4.01
N PHE A 147 -3.05 -4.11 -5.17
CA PHE A 147 -2.62 -4.67 -6.44
C PHE A 147 -1.14 -4.42 -6.76
N ASN A 148 -0.50 -3.40 -6.17
CA ASN A 148 0.93 -3.15 -6.43
C ASN A 148 1.87 -3.75 -5.39
N ILE A 149 1.37 -4.03 -4.18
CA ILE A 149 2.23 -4.41 -3.04
C ILE A 149 1.77 -5.73 -2.43
N ILE A 150 0.52 -5.78 -1.96
CA ILE A 150 0.04 -6.91 -1.15
C ILE A 150 -0.05 -8.18 -2.00
N LEU A 151 -0.82 -8.15 -3.09
CA LEU A 151 -1.04 -9.35 -3.90
C LEU A 151 0.26 -9.89 -4.53
N PRO A 152 1.15 -9.07 -5.13
CA PRO A 152 2.44 -9.57 -5.61
C PRO A 152 3.29 -10.20 -4.50
N PHE A 153 3.29 -9.62 -3.30
CA PHE A 153 3.97 -10.21 -2.14
C PHE A 153 3.41 -11.60 -1.79
N TYR A 154 2.08 -11.76 -1.80
CA TYR A 154 1.45 -13.05 -1.52
C TYR A 154 1.60 -14.09 -2.63
N ILE A 155 1.68 -13.68 -3.90
CA ILE A 155 2.00 -14.61 -4.99
C ILE A 155 3.32 -15.33 -4.68
N VAL A 156 4.37 -14.58 -4.32
CA VAL A 156 5.68 -15.16 -3.98
C VAL A 156 5.62 -16.03 -2.73
N LEU A 157 4.87 -15.63 -1.70
CA LEU A 157 4.71 -16.45 -0.49
C LEU A 157 4.00 -17.78 -0.78
N PHE A 158 2.85 -17.73 -1.47
CA PHE A 158 2.09 -18.93 -1.79
C PHE A 158 2.83 -19.85 -2.77
N GLU A 159 3.63 -19.28 -3.69
CA GLU A 159 4.50 -20.06 -4.58
C GLU A 159 5.53 -20.87 -3.78
N ARG A 160 6.22 -20.23 -2.83
CA ARG A 160 7.20 -20.91 -1.96
C ARG A 160 6.56 -22.01 -1.10
N GLU A 161 5.29 -21.85 -0.75
CA GLU A 161 4.52 -22.80 0.05
C GLU A 161 3.81 -23.88 -0.79
N GLY A 162 3.92 -23.84 -2.12
CA GLY A 162 3.26 -24.78 -3.03
C GLY A 162 1.74 -24.62 -3.11
N GLN A 163 1.19 -23.48 -2.68
CA GLN A 163 -0.25 -23.22 -2.58
C GLN A 163 -0.81 -22.62 -3.87
N LYS A 164 -0.71 -23.37 -4.98
CA LYS A 164 -1.08 -22.91 -6.33
C LYS A 164 -2.51 -22.36 -6.43
N GLN A 165 -3.47 -22.92 -5.68
CA GLN A 165 -4.86 -22.45 -5.71
C GLN A 165 -5.01 -20.97 -5.33
N TYR A 166 -4.17 -20.44 -4.43
CA TYR A 166 -4.23 -19.03 -4.05
C TYR A 166 -3.55 -18.13 -5.08
N ILE A 167 -2.53 -18.63 -5.79
CA ILE A 167 -1.90 -17.91 -6.90
C ILE A 167 -2.92 -17.74 -8.03
N ASP A 168 -3.53 -18.85 -8.48
CA ASP A 168 -4.55 -18.85 -9.52
C ASP A 168 -5.74 -17.94 -9.14
N PHE A 169 -6.14 -17.97 -7.87
CA PHE A 169 -7.17 -17.08 -7.34
C PHE A 169 -6.78 -15.60 -7.42
N ILE A 170 -5.55 -15.26 -7.01
CA ILE A 170 -5.05 -13.88 -7.07
C ILE A 170 -4.98 -13.40 -8.52
N GLU A 171 -4.46 -14.20 -9.44
CA GLU A 171 -4.40 -13.88 -10.87
C GLU A 171 -5.79 -13.59 -11.43
N ARG A 172 -6.79 -14.41 -11.05
CA ARG A 172 -8.18 -14.17 -11.42
C ARG A 172 -8.74 -12.86 -10.86
N LEU A 173 -8.27 -12.37 -9.70
CA LEU A 173 -8.62 -11.03 -9.21
C LEU A 173 -8.09 -9.93 -10.14
N TYR A 174 -6.86 -10.05 -10.66
CA TYR A 174 -6.33 -9.09 -11.65
C TYR A 174 -7.14 -9.10 -12.95
N GLU A 175 -7.55 -10.29 -13.40
CA GLU A 175 -8.32 -10.45 -14.64
C GLU A 175 -9.74 -9.89 -14.56
N LEU A 176 -10.38 -10.01 -13.40
CA LEU A 176 -11.80 -9.73 -13.23
C LEU A 176 -12.10 -8.40 -12.55
N HIS A 177 -11.19 -7.86 -11.75
CA HIS A 177 -11.39 -6.57 -11.10
C HIS A 177 -11.27 -5.43 -12.11
N PRO A 178 -12.14 -4.39 -12.07
CA PRO A 178 -12.03 -3.21 -12.92
C PRO A 178 -10.67 -2.50 -12.79
N PRO A 179 -10.26 -1.73 -13.80
CA PRO A 179 -8.99 -0.99 -13.77
C PRO A 179 -8.88 -0.08 -12.55
N LEU A 180 -7.64 0.17 -12.12
CA LEU A 180 -7.33 1.22 -11.15
C LEU A 180 -7.55 2.60 -11.78
N SER A 181 -7.55 3.63 -10.93
CA SER A 181 -7.67 5.02 -11.40
C SER A 181 -6.51 5.41 -12.31
N ASP A 182 -6.84 6.16 -13.36
CA ASP A 182 -5.85 6.57 -14.35
C ASP A 182 -4.79 7.51 -13.77
N ASN A 183 -3.55 7.27 -14.19
CA ASN A 183 -2.42 8.15 -13.94
C ASN A 183 -1.92 8.75 -15.27
N THR A 184 -0.85 9.55 -15.22
CA THR A 184 -0.29 10.18 -16.44
C THR A 184 0.14 9.15 -17.49
N ILE A 185 0.71 8.02 -17.05
CA ILE A 185 1.15 6.93 -17.94
C ILE A 185 -0.06 6.27 -18.61
N THR A 186 -1.06 5.82 -17.84
CA THR A 186 -2.20 5.10 -18.42
C THR A 186 -3.06 6.00 -19.30
N ARG A 187 -3.16 7.30 -19.00
CA ARG A 187 -3.80 8.28 -19.90
C ARG A 187 -3.04 8.42 -21.22
N ALA A 188 -1.71 8.55 -21.17
CA ALA A 188 -0.89 8.67 -22.36
C ALA A 188 -1.03 7.42 -23.25
N MET A 189 -0.96 6.23 -22.65
CA MET A 189 -1.09 4.97 -23.40
C MET A 189 -2.50 4.77 -23.97
N LYS A 190 -3.56 5.05 -23.20
CA LYS A 190 -4.93 5.02 -23.73
C LYS A 190 -5.13 5.98 -24.91
N ALA A 191 -4.49 7.15 -24.88
CA ALA A 191 -4.57 8.11 -25.99
C ALA A 191 -3.84 7.64 -27.26
N LYS A 192 -2.80 6.80 -27.14
CA LYS A 192 -2.12 6.16 -28.28
C LYS A 192 -2.97 5.04 -28.89
N LEU A 193 -3.75 4.35 -28.07
CA LEU A 193 -4.57 3.21 -28.47
C LEU A 193 -5.91 3.58 -29.13
N LYS A 194 -6.00 4.69 -29.87
CA LYS A 194 -7.25 5.09 -30.55
C LYS A 194 -7.76 3.96 -31.45
N GLY A 195 -8.94 3.40 -31.11
CA GLY A 195 -9.58 2.27 -31.81
C GLY A 195 -9.35 0.89 -31.18
N ALA A 196 -8.55 0.78 -30.11
CA ALA A 196 -8.28 -0.49 -29.43
C ALA A 196 -9.37 -0.86 -28.40
N PRO A 197 -9.38 -2.10 -27.89
CA PRO A 197 -10.34 -2.54 -26.88
C PRO A 197 -10.29 -1.70 -25.60
N THR A 198 -11.46 -1.46 -25.00
CA THR A 198 -11.56 -0.79 -23.70
C THR A 198 -10.76 -1.56 -22.64
N ILE A 199 -9.91 -0.84 -21.91
CA ILE A 199 -9.21 -1.37 -20.74
C ILE A 199 -10.25 -1.67 -19.66
N GLY A 200 -10.53 -2.96 -19.47
CA GLY A 200 -11.63 -3.46 -18.65
C GLY A 200 -11.20 -4.17 -17.38
N SER A 201 -9.89 -4.38 -17.15
CA SER A 201 -9.38 -5.04 -15.95
C SER A 201 -8.07 -4.45 -15.42
N VAL A 202 -7.73 -4.79 -14.17
CA VAL A 202 -6.43 -4.48 -13.57
C VAL A 202 -5.30 -5.13 -14.37
N LYS A 203 -5.45 -6.37 -14.85
CA LYS A 203 -4.46 -7.04 -15.72
C LYS A 203 -4.12 -6.20 -16.95
N GLN A 204 -5.14 -5.70 -17.65
CA GLN A 204 -4.95 -4.83 -18.82
C GLN A 204 -4.37 -3.47 -18.44
N TYR A 205 -4.79 -2.91 -17.30
CA TYR A 205 -4.22 -1.67 -16.76
C TYR A 205 -2.70 -1.81 -16.50
N MET A 206 -2.26 -2.92 -15.89
CA MET A 206 -0.83 -3.17 -15.68
C MET A 206 -0.10 -3.39 -17.01
N GLY A 207 -0.72 -4.06 -17.97
CA GLY A 207 -0.18 -4.19 -19.32
C GLY A 207 0.08 -2.85 -20.02
N LEU A 208 -0.73 -1.82 -19.77
CA LEU A 208 -0.45 -0.48 -20.28
C LEU A 208 0.79 0.15 -19.66
N ILE A 209 1.00 -0.06 -18.36
CA ILE A 209 2.19 0.45 -17.66
C ILE A 209 3.43 -0.25 -18.19
N GLU A 210 3.36 -1.57 -18.38
CA GLU A 210 4.46 -2.35 -18.94
C GLU A 210 4.79 -1.92 -20.37
N LEU A 211 3.79 -1.75 -21.23
CA LEU A 211 4.00 -1.25 -22.59
C LEU A 211 4.66 0.13 -22.60
N TYR A 212 4.23 1.04 -21.72
CA TYR A 212 4.88 2.35 -21.57
C TYR A 212 6.36 2.20 -21.17
N ASN A 213 6.66 1.33 -20.19
CA ASN A 213 8.02 1.07 -19.75
C ASN A 213 8.88 0.45 -20.85
N GLN A 214 8.33 -0.39 -21.72
CA GLN A 214 9.07 -0.93 -22.86
C GLN A 214 9.37 0.16 -23.90
N GLU A 215 8.40 1.01 -24.21
CA GLU A 215 8.57 2.13 -25.16
C GLU A 215 9.58 3.19 -24.68
N HIS A 216 9.70 3.41 -23.37
CA HIS A 216 10.53 4.47 -22.80
C HIS A 216 11.77 3.95 -22.06
N GLY A 217 11.80 2.67 -21.68
CA GLY A 217 12.92 1.99 -21.02
C GLY A 217 13.93 1.37 -21.99
N ALA A 218 13.55 1.16 -23.26
CA ALA A 218 14.50 0.76 -24.33
C ALA A 218 15.39 1.92 -24.83
N SER A 219 15.42 3.06 -24.11
CA SER A 219 16.30 4.21 -24.41
C SER A 219 17.35 4.46 -23.32
N GLY A 220 17.63 3.45 -22.47
CA GLY A 220 18.56 3.55 -21.34
C GLY A 220 19.88 2.78 -21.48
N ASP A 221 20.10 2.03 -22.56
CA ASP A 221 21.38 1.39 -22.87
C ASP A 221 21.90 1.97 -24.21
N ASP A 222 22.58 3.11 -24.12
CA ASP A 222 23.61 3.59 -25.05
C ASP A 222 24.20 4.89 -24.48
N THR A 223 25.15 4.75 -23.56
CA THR A 223 26.45 5.47 -23.42
C THR A 223 27.04 5.24 -22.03
#